data_AF-A0AAD2JG07-F1
#
_entry.id   AF-A0AAD2JG07-F1
#
_cell.length_a   1.000
_cell.length_b   1.000
_cell.length_c   1.000
_cell.angle_alpha   90.00
_cell.angle_beta   90.00
_cell.angle_gamma   90.00
#
_symmetry.space_group_name_H-M   'P 1'
#
loop_
_entity.id
_entity.type
_entity.pdbx_description
1 polymer ?
#
loop_
_entity_poly.entity_id
_entity_poly.type
_entity_poly.pdbx_seq_one_letter_code
_entity_poly.pdbx_strand_id
1 'polypeptide(L)'
;MVNKSSWREQDVVRRPAESPAGGGGQFLTHLRSEPEVSLTAVSNPGDVAVQLRARRRALREAGYVRAGSGPADGTPRRTDGINRWWQSHFNRAEFAPKASYHQMPDDYTPAMTNGRALTEHRRTHRMLYRGAGVAVRMPSVTSIKRYAEEINGQTFDVPVEAEYPGGTVSGYVRVTKGVGGEWSVSGLEMPPAAASYVSEAVSATLEDRRPSRALGQVEDLLERRRQRFAAGGVKLVETPQSDWIRGVGYNDAAQQIVISLNGRVYGYTVGREEYEQVRFSTSPGAVYNRLIKYKRDRVALGRHDVCGRYYDEANGHRCPSAHKKPTTTVKLHNVRVRKEVIGRTASPALALTRTA
;
A
#
# COMPACT_ATOMS: atom_id res chain seq x y z
N MET A 1 -12.65 -46.81 51.78
CA MET A 1 -12.38 -45.77 52.79
C MET A 1 -11.00 -45.19 52.49
N VAL A 2 -10.98 -43.99 51.90
CA VAL A 2 -9.78 -43.30 51.44
C VAL A 2 -9.34 -42.33 52.54
N ASN A 3 -8.05 -42.41 52.91
CA ASN A 3 -7.45 -41.51 53.88
C ASN A 3 -6.72 -40.36 53.17
N LYS A 4 -6.82 -39.17 53.76
CA LYS A 4 -6.28 -37.89 53.29
C LYS A 4 -4.76 -37.81 53.53
N SER A 5 -4.02 -37.27 52.56
CA SER A 5 -2.80 -36.50 52.84
C SER A 5 -2.38 -35.62 51.65
N SER A 6 -2.58 -34.32 51.85
CA SER A 6 -1.78 -33.15 51.46
C SER A 6 -0.80 -33.21 50.26
N TRP A 7 -1.05 -32.34 49.27
CA TRP A 7 -0.02 -31.62 48.48
C TRP A 7 -0.63 -30.27 48.04
N ARG A 8 -0.37 -29.18 48.78
CA ARG A 8 0.54 -28.06 48.45
C ARG A 8 0.34 -27.46 47.04
N GLU A 9 -0.34 -26.30 47.02
CA GLU A 9 -0.25 -25.28 45.99
C GLU A 9 1.21 -24.91 45.72
N GLN A 10 1.61 -25.00 44.44
CA GLN A 10 2.75 -24.31 43.89
C GLN A 10 2.27 -23.53 42.66
N ASP A 11 2.19 -22.21 42.82
CA ASP A 11 2.07 -21.25 41.74
C ASP A 11 3.30 -21.37 40.83
N VAL A 12 3.16 -22.08 39.71
CA VAL A 12 4.14 -22.06 38.63
C VAL A 12 3.76 -20.93 37.68
N VAL A 13 4.39 -19.77 37.93
CA VAL A 13 4.50 -18.67 36.98
C VAL A 13 5.02 -19.22 35.66
N ARG A 14 4.18 -19.22 34.62
CA ARG A 14 4.59 -19.55 33.25
C ARG A 14 5.57 -18.49 32.75
N ARG A 15 6.86 -18.83 32.75
CA ARG A 15 7.86 -18.18 31.89
C ARG A 15 7.53 -18.55 30.44
N PRO A 16 7.37 -17.58 29.51
CA PRO A 16 7.30 -17.91 28.09
C PRO A 16 8.65 -18.47 27.63
N ALA A 17 8.57 -19.60 26.92
CA ALA A 17 9.71 -20.29 26.35
C ALA A 17 10.44 -19.40 25.32
N GLU A 18 11.76 -19.43 25.42
CA GLU A 18 12.72 -18.77 24.56
C GLU A 18 12.57 -19.26 23.11
N SER A 19 12.41 -18.31 22.19
CA SER A 19 12.49 -18.54 20.74
C SER A 19 13.93 -18.87 20.33
N PRO A 20 14.19 -19.94 19.55
CA PRO A 20 15.52 -20.20 19.06
C PRO A 20 15.90 -19.26 17.91
N ALA A 21 17.15 -18.82 17.99
CA ALA A 21 17.85 -17.92 17.08
C ALA A 21 18.16 -18.56 15.72
N GLY A 22 18.20 -17.72 14.67
CA GLY A 22 18.88 -18.06 13.42
C GLY A 22 18.39 -17.26 12.21
N GLY A 23 19.11 -16.21 11.81
CA GLY A 23 18.92 -15.54 10.52
C GLY A 23 19.36 -14.08 10.53
N GLY A 24 20.65 -13.85 10.25
CA GLY A 24 21.31 -12.56 10.38
C GLY A 24 20.79 -11.42 9.49
N GLY A 25 20.93 -10.22 10.02
CA GLY A 25 20.81 -8.94 9.34
C GLY A 25 21.18 -7.82 10.32
N GLN A 26 22.02 -6.88 9.90
CA GLN A 26 22.69 -5.83 10.68
C GLN A 26 21.76 -4.77 11.35
N PHE A 27 20.59 -5.15 11.87
CA PHE A 27 19.60 -4.23 12.43
C PHE A 27 19.24 -4.46 13.90
N LEU A 28 20.00 -5.28 14.64
CA LEU A 28 19.78 -5.55 16.06
C LEU A 28 20.88 -4.97 16.94
N THR A 29 20.94 -3.64 17.07
CA THR A 29 21.29 -2.89 18.31
C THR A 29 21.37 -1.39 18.03
N HIS A 30 20.22 -0.73 18.00
CA HIS A 30 20.10 0.65 18.49
C HIS A 30 18.71 0.82 19.12
N LEU A 31 18.55 0.29 20.33
CA LEU A 31 17.50 0.73 21.25
C LEU A 31 17.87 2.13 21.72
N ARG A 32 17.55 3.14 20.91
CA ARG A 32 17.29 4.49 21.43
C ARG A 32 15.78 4.59 21.60
N SER A 33 15.37 4.94 22.81
CA SER A 33 14.00 5.31 23.15
C SER A 33 13.56 6.49 22.29
N GLU A 34 12.90 6.18 21.17
CA GLU A 34 12.19 7.19 20.38
C GLU A 34 10.89 7.56 21.11
N PRO A 35 10.56 8.85 21.26
CA PRO A 35 9.24 9.23 21.75
C PRO A 35 8.18 8.78 20.74
N GLU A 36 7.36 7.83 21.16
CA GLU A 36 6.22 7.30 20.42
C GLU A 36 5.14 8.39 20.28
N VAL A 37 5.25 9.22 19.23
CA VAL A 37 4.15 10.08 18.79
C VAL A 37 3.43 9.34 17.66
N SER A 38 2.44 8.52 18.04
CA SER A 38 1.45 8.00 17.09
C SER A 38 0.59 9.16 16.58
N LEU A 39 0.65 9.46 15.28
CA LEU A 39 -0.06 10.56 14.62
C LEU A 39 -1.43 10.15 14.06
N THR A 40 -2.17 9.27 14.75
CA THR A 40 -3.46 8.76 14.28
C THR A 40 -4.65 9.31 15.07
N ALA A 41 -4.92 10.61 14.93
CA ALA A 41 -6.25 11.23 14.99
C ALA A 41 -6.11 12.75 14.85
N VAL A 42 -6.42 13.31 13.67
CA VAL A 42 -6.48 14.77 13.52
C VAL A 42 -7.93 15.18 13.80
N SER A 43 -8.18 15.75 14.98
CA SER A 43 -9.49 16.36 15.30
C SER A 43 -9.42 17.89 15.42
N ASN A 44 -8.24 18.51 15.52
CA ASN A 44 -8.14 19.97 15.67
C ASN A 44 -7.17 20.66 14.66
N PRO A 45 -7.51 21.86 14.16
CA PRO A 45 -6.62 22.68 13.32
C PRO A 45 -5.26 23.02 13.96
N GLY A 46 -5.20 23.09 15.29
CA GLY A 46 -3.96 23.30 16.04
C GLY A 46 -2.96 22.15 15.87
N ASP A 47 -3.46 20.92 15.69
CA ASP A 47 -2.63 19.72 15.55
C ASP A 47 -1.90 19.72 14.20
N VAL A 48 -2.51 20.26 13.14
CA VAL A 48 -1.91 20.35 11.81
C VAL A 48 -0.69 21.26 11.82
N ALA A 49 -0.77 22.44 12.45
CA ALA A 49 0.35 23.37 12.53
C ALA A 49 1.51 22.83 13.38
N VAL A 50 1.19 22.08 14.45
CA VAL A 50 2.19 21.39 15.27
C VAL A 50 2.87 20.26 14.48
N GLN A 51 2.09 19.43 13.79
CA GLN A 51 2.60 18.36 12.93
C GLN A 51 3.51 18.90 11.83
N LEU A 52 3.12 19.98 11.14
CA LEU A 52 3.94 20.62 10.12
C LEU A 52 5.27 21.15 10.68
N ARG A 53 5.27 21.74 11.89
CA ARG A 53 6.50 22.19 12.56
C ARG A 53 7.41 21.02 12.93
N ALA A 54 6.86 19.96 13.53
CA ALA A 54 7.62 18.75 13.85
C ALA A 54 8.23 18.11 12.59
N ARG A 55 7.45 18.07 11.51
CA ARG A 55 7.87 17.54 10.22
C ARG A 55 9.02 18.32 9.59
N ARG A 56 8.94 19.65 9.61
CA ARG A 56 10.04 20.51 9.14
C ARG A 56 11.31 20.34 9.97
N ARG A 57 11.16 20.23 11.29
CA ARG A 57 12.29 19.97 12.20
C ARG A 57 12.98 18.65 11.84
N ALA A 58 12.21 17.56 11.73
CA ALA A 58 12.74 16.26 11.32
C ALA A 58 13.45 16.32 9.94
N LEU A 59 12.90 17.06 8.98
CA LEU A 59 13.52 17.22 7.66
C LEU A 59 14.84 18.02 7.68
N ARG A 60 14.99 18.95 8.63
CA ARG A 60 16.22 19.72 8.84
C ARG A 60 17.28 18.90 9.58
N GLU A 61 16.88 18.19 10.63
CA GLU A 61 17.79 17.45 11.52
C GLU A 61 18.20 16.08 10.94
N ALA A 62 17.22 15.27 10.54
CA ALA A 62 17.45 13.90 10.07
C ALA A 62 17.51 13.80 8.53
N GLY A 63 17.06 14.82 7.81
CA GLY A 63 16.96 14.78 6.34
C GLY A 63 15.94 13.77 5.82
N TYR A 64 15.14 13.19 6.71
CA TYR A 64 14.16 12.15 6.43
C TYR A 64 12.82 12.47 7.07
N VAL A 65 11.75 12.21 6.33
CA VAL A 65 10.39 12.22 6.85
C VAL A 65 9.53 11.24 6.04
N ARG A 66 8.78 10.36 6.73
CA ARG A 66 7.76 9.47 6.13
C ARG A 66 6.65 10.24 5.42
N ALA A 67 5.97 9.67 4.44
CA ALA A 67 4.75 10.27 3.91
C ALA A 67 3.74 10.59 5.02
N GLY A 68 2.86 11.55 4.79
CA GLY A 68 1.73 11.85 5.66
C GLY A 68 0.42 11.66 4.91
N SER A 69 -0.63 11.34 5.64
CA SER A 69 -2.00 11.46 5.16
C SER A 69 -2.85 12.19 6.20
N GLY A 70 -4.03 12.62 5.79
CA GLY A 70 -4.98 13.24 6.69
C GLY A 70 -6.24 13.65 5.93
N PRO A 71 -7.17 14.39 6.56
CA PRO A 71 -8.34 14.92 5.89
C PRO A 71 -7.96 15.74 4.66
N ALA A 72 -8.86 15.79 3.68
CA ALA A 72 -8.71 16.69 2.54
C ALA A 72 -8.97 18.15 2.96
N ASP A 73 -8.23 19.10 2.40
CA ASP A 73 -8.35 20.52 2.75
C ASP A 73 -9.64 21.16 2.19
N GLY A 74 -10.38 20.41 1.38
CA GLY A 74 -11.65 20.76 0.77
C GLY A 74 -12.32 19.52 0.17
N THR A 75 -13.42 19.71 -0.56
CA THR A 75 -14.06 18.59 -1.26
C THR A 75 -13.24 18.18 -2.48
N PRO A 76 -12.90 16.88 -2.65
CA PRO A 76 -12.23 16.38 -3.85
C PRO A 76 -13.02 16.64 -5.14
N ARG A 77 -14.31 16.94 -5.04
CA ARG A 77 -15.19 17.18 -6.19
C ARG A 77 -14.92 18.51 -6.87
N ARG A 78 -14.42 19.52 -6.15
CA ARG A 78 -14.19 20.87 -6.72
C ARG A 78 -12.80 21.02 -7.32
N THR A 79 -12.67 21.97 -8.25
CA THR A 79 -11.41 22.29 -8.96
C THR A 79 -10.66 23.46 -8.34
N ASP A 80 -11.29 24.17 -7.40
CA ASP A 80 -10.73 25.31 -6.68
C ASP A 80 -9.54 24.89 -5.79
N GLY A 81 -8.85 25.90 -5.23
CA GLY A 81 -7.78 25.66 -4.28
C GLY A 81 -6.56 24.92 -4.83
N ILE A 82 -6.31 24.90 -6.15
CA ILE A 82 -5.20 24.15 -6.76
C ILE A 82 -3.83 24.42 -6.11
N ASN A 83 -3.56 25.67 -5.73
CA ASN A 83 -2.31 26.03 -5.05
C ASN A 83 -2.25 25.44 -3.64
N ARG A 84 -3.36 25.51 -2.89
CA ARG A 84 -3.47 24.93 -1.55
C ARG A 84 -3.29 23.42 -1.61
N TRP A 85 -3.92 22.77 -2.59
CA TRP A 85 -3.82 21.34 -2.83
C TRP A 85 -2.38 20.88 -3.01
N TRP A 86 -1.65 21.47 -3.97
CA TRP A 86 -0.25 21.10 -4.20
C TRP A 86 0.62 21.39 -2.99
N GLN A 87 0.40 22.51 -2.31
CA GLN A 87 1.13 22.83 -1.10
C GLN A 87 0.89 21.82 0.03
N SER A 88 -0.36 21.39 0.21
CA SER A 88 -0.74 20.36 1.18
C SER A 88 -0.01 19.05 0.89
N HIS A 89 0.04 18.67 -0.38
CA HIS A 89 0.79 17.50 -0.83
C HIS A 89 2.28 17.64 -0.63
N PHE A 90 2.92 18.75 -1.00
CA PHE A 90 4.34 18.97 -0.71
C PHE A 90 4.68 18.77 0.77
N ASN A 91 3.81 19.29 1.65
CA ASN A 91 3.96 19.11 3.08
C ASN A 91 3.76 17.65 3.53
N ARG A 92 3.01 16.82 2.80
CA ARG A 92 2.72 15.40 3.11
C ARG A 92 3.67 14.43 2.41
N ALA A 93 4.55 14.90 1.53
CA ALA A 93 5.40 14.04 0.71
C ALA A 93 6.52 13.34 1.51
N GLU A 94 6.87 12.11 1.15
CA GLU A 94 8.01 11.39 1.71
C GLU A 94 9.34 12.00 1.24
N PHE A 95 10.28 12.20 2.17
CA PHE A 95 11.65 12.61 1.86
C PHE A 95 12.64 11.66 2.51
N ALA A 96 13.67 11.28 1.76
CA ALA A 96 14.76 10.47 2.26
C ALA A 96 16.11 10.96 1.73
N PRO A 97 17.20 10.83 2.52
CA PRO A 97 18.49 11.42 2.18
C PRO A 97 19.27 10.64 1.11
N LYS A 98 19.04 9.33 0.96
CA LYS A 98 19.86 8.44 0.11
C LYS A 98 19.11 7.88 -1.11
N ALA A 99 17.97 7.24 -0.87
CA ALA A 99 17.14 6.68 -1.92
C ALA A 99 15.70 7.14 -1.71
N SER A 100 15.07 7.65 -2.77
CA SER A 100 13.71 8.17 -2.71
C SER A 100 12.92 7.72 -3.93
N TYR A 101 11.60 7.64 -3.77
CA TYR A 101 10.70 7.51 -4.89
C TYR A 101 10.57 8.86 -5.59
N HIS A 102 10.33 8.82 -6.91
CA HIS A 102 10.05 10.03 -7.65
C HIS A 102 8.72 10.60 -7.16
N GLN A 103 8.61 11.91 -7.02
CA GLN A 103 7.32 12.55 -6.81
C GLN A 103 6.86 13.11 -8.14
N MET A 104 5.58 12.89 -8.48
CA MET A 104 5.02 13.42 -9.71
C MET A 104 5.12 14.97 -9.69
N PRO A 105 5.73 15.59 -10.72
CA PRO A 105 5.91 17.04 -10.75
C PRO A 105 4.60 17.82 -10.77
N ASP A 106 4.60 18.98 -10.13
CA ASP A 106 3.45 19.88 -10.08
C ASP A 106 3.29 20.72 -11.34
N ASP A 107 4.21 20.62 -12.29
CA ASP A 107 4.32 21.35 -13.56
C ASP A 107 4.38 20.46 -14.81
N TYR A 108 4.00 19.18 -14.68
CA TYR A 108 4.05 18.19 -15.75
C TYR A 108 3.03 18.48 -16.86
N THR A 109 3.35 19.48 -17.68
CA THR A 109 2.52 19.99 -18.78
C THR A 109 3.34 20.03 -20.09
N PRO A 110 2.78 19.57 -21.23
CA PRO A 110 3.53 19.53 -22.49
C PRO A 110 3.98 20.91 -23.01
N ALA A 111 3.20 21.96 -22.71
CA ALA A 111 3.39 23.28 -23.28
C ALA A 111 4.31 24.20 -22.46
N MET A 112 4.75 23.78 -21.26
CA MET A 112 5.60 24.56 -20.34
C MET A 112 5.27 26.07 -20.30
N THR A 113 3.97 26.40 -20.28
CA THR A 113 3.52 27.80 -20.25
C THR A 113 3.73 28.38 -18.87
N ASN A 114 3.88 29.70 -18.76
CA ASN A 114 4.04 30.38 -17.46
C ASN A 114 2.85 30.11 -16.52
N GLY A 115 3.13 29.98 -15.23
CA GLY A 115 2.14 29.64 -14.22
C GLY A 115 2.65 29.75 -12.77
N ARG A 116 2.07 28.93 -11.88
CA ARG A 116 2.27 29.03 -10.42
C ARG A 116 2.85 27.75 -9.80
N ALA A 117 3.43 26.86 -10.61
CA ALA A 117 4.13 25.68 -10.11
C ALA A 117 5.48 26.06 -9.46
N LEU A 118 6.16 25.11 -8.83
CA LEU A 118 7.48 25.35 -8.21
C LEU A 118 8.55 25.83 -9.19
N THR A 119 8.33 25.60 -10.48
CA THR A 119 9.21 25.99 -11.58
C THR A 119 8.68 27.20 -12.35
N GLU A 120 7.66 27.88 -11.82
CA GLU A 120 6.97 29.01 -12.45
C GLU A 120 6.21 28.66 -13.74
N HIS A 121 6.04 27.36 -14.02
CA HIS A 121 5.21 26.88 -15.12
C HIS A 121 3.76 26.62 -14.68
N ARG A 122 2.91 26.31 -15.66
CA ARG A 122 1.52 25.91 -15.47
C ARG A 122 1.47 24.60 -14.69
N ARG A 123 0.60 24.58 -13.68
CA ARG A 123 0.43 23.39 -12.85
C ARG A 123 -0.15 22.21 -13.63
N THR A 124 0.29 20.99 -13.29
CA THR A 124 -0.25 19.73 -13.81
C THR A 124 -1.76 19.72 -13.65
N HIS A 125 -2.46 19.41 -14.74
CA HIS A 125 -3.92 19.33 -14.76
C HIS A 125 -4.41 18.21 -13.84
N ARG A 126 -5.37 18.53 -12.96
CA ARG A 126 -6.00 17.58 -12.04
C ARG A 126 -7.40 17.24 -12.52
N MET A 127 -7.72 15.96 -12.53
CA MET A 127 -9.04 15.47 -12.91
C MET A 127 -9.76 14.82 -11.73
N LEU A 128 -11.09 14.88 -11.77
CA LEU A 128 -11.98 14.13 -10.89
C LEU A 128 -12.40 12.84 -11.60
N TYR A 129 -12.27 11.73 -10.90
CA TYR A 129 -12.80 10.42 -11.27
C TYR A 129 -13.79 10.03 -10.18
N ARG A 130 -14.98 9.54 -10.56
CA ARG A 130 -16.05 9.23 -9.60
C ARG A 130 -16.89 8.05 -10.05
N GLY A 131 -17.44 7.33 -9.09
CA GLY A 131 -18.26 6.13 -9.26
C GLY A 131 -17.98 5.12 -8.15
N ALA A 132 -18.72 4.01 -8.09
CA ALA A 132 -18.56 3.00 -7.05
C ALA A 132 -18.52 3.56 -5.60
N GLY A 133 -19.31 4.60 -5.31
CA GLY A 133 -19.34 5.26 -4.00
C GLY A 133 -18.09 6.08 -3.62
N VAL A 134 -17.17 6.31 -4.56
CA VAL A 134 -15.94 7.10 -4.32
C VAL A 134 -15.78 8.24 -5.32
N ALA A 135 -15.01 9.25 -4.93
CA ALA A 135 -14.57 10.33 -5.80
C ALA A 135 -13.10 10.65 -5.55
N VAL A 136 -12.24 10.46 -6.56
CA VAL A 136 -10.80 10.67 -6.48
C VAL A 136 -10.39 11.82 -7.39
N ARG A 137 -9.70 12.81 -6.83
CA ARG A 137 -9.03 13.88 -7.56
C ARG A 137 -7.52 13.67 -7.53
N MET A 138 -6.93 13.59 -8.71
CA MET A 138 -5.49 13.38 -8.89
C MET A 138 -5.01 14.03 -10.19
N PRO A 139 -3.70 14.13 -10.45
CA PRO A 139 -3.18 14.48 -11.76
C PRO A 139 -3.84 13.63 -12.86
N SER A 140 -4.01 14.20 -14.06
CA SER A 140 -4.70 13.48 -15.13
C SER A 140 -4.03 12.13 -15.43
N VAL A 141 -4.81 11.10 -15.77
CA VAL A 141 -4.29 9.76 -16.08
C VAL A 141 -3.29 9.83 -17.23
N THR A 142 -3.55 10.71 -18.21
CA THR A 142 -2.61 10.98 -19.30
C THR A 142 -1.27 11.50 -18.79
N SER A 143 -1.27 12.45 -17.85
CA SER A 143 -0.05 12.95 -17.22
C SER A 143 0.68 11.86 -16.43
N ILE A 144 -0.04 11.02 -15.67
CA ILE A 144 0.53 9.93 -14.89
C ILE A 144 1.18 8.88 -15.81
N LYS A 145 0.47 8.45 -16.86
CA LYS A 145 0.96 7.45 -17.83
C LYS A 145 2.21 7.95 -18.56
N ARG A 146 2.19 9.19 -19.04
CA ARG A 146 3.33 9.81 -19.72
C ARG A 146 4.53 9.98 -18.79
N TYR A 147 4.31 10.40 -17.53
CA TYR A 147 5.39 10.50 -16.56
C TYR A 147 6.01 9.15 -16.24
N ALA A 148 5.18 8.09 -16.12
CA ALA A 148 5.67 6.73 -15.92
C ALA A 148 6.58 6.25 -17.06
N GLU A 149 6.29 6.64 -18.30
CA GLU A 149 7.12 6.33 -19.47
C GLU A 149 8.46 7.10 -19.43
N GLU A 150 8.43 8.38 -19.08
CA GLU A 150 9.63 9.22 -18.95
C GLU A 150 10.62 8.69 -17.90
N ILE A 151 10.12 8.13 -16.79
CA ILE A 151 10.95 7.54 -15.74
C ILE A 151 11.24 6.06 -15.98
N ASN A 152 11.05 5.55 -17.20
CA ASN A 152 11.31 4.15 -17.59
C ASN A 152 10.57 3.12 -16.70
N GLY A 153 9.33 3.43 -16.34
CA GLY A 153 8.48 2.58 -15.51
C GLY A 153 9.00 2.39 -14.08
N GLN A 154 9.84 3.30 -13.57
CA GLN A 154 10.19 3.35 -12.15
C GLN A 154 8.96 3.61 -11.28
N THR A 155 9.09 3.35 -9.97
CA THR A 155 8.01 3.61 -9.01
C THR A 155 8.05 5.06 -8.57
N PHE A 156 6.87 5.67 -8.50
CA PHE A 156 6.72 7.08 -8.16
C PHE A 156 5.46 7.33 -7.35
N ASP A 157 5.42 8.46 -6.67
CA ASP A 157 4.35 8.85 -5.77
C ASP A 157 3.49 9.93 -6.47
N VAL A 158 2.18 9.69 -6.48
CA VAL A 158 1.17 10.57 -7.09
C VAL A 158 0.31 11.18 -5.99
N PRO A 159 0.15 12.51 -5.95
CA PRO A 159 -0.71 13.16 -4.98
C PRO A 159 -2.18 12.94 -5.31
N VAL A 160 -2.99 12.61 -4.30
CA VAL A 160 -4.41 12.31 -4.45
C VAL A 160 -5.25 12.89 -3.32
N GLU A 161 -6.46 13.30 -3.66
CA GLU A 161 -7.53 13.54 -2.70
C GLU A 161 -8.70 12.64 -3.02
N ALA A 162 -9.31 12.05 -2.00
CA ALA A 162 -10.43 11.14 -2.20
C ALA A 162 -11.53 11.36 -1.17
N GLU A 163 -12.76 11.19 -1.64
CA GLU A 163 -13.98 11.03 -0.85
C GLU A 163 -14.37 9.56 -0.99
N TYR A 164 -14.54 8.88 0.13
CA TYR A 164 -14.88 7.46 0.22
C TYR A 164 -15.92 7.27 1.34
N PRO A 165 -16.55 6.09 1.49
CA PRO A 165 -17.61 5.90 2.47
C PRO A 165 -17.23 6.25 3.93
N GLY A 166 -15.94 6.21 4.28
CA GLY A 166 -15.42 6.58 5.60
C GLY A 166 -14.97 8.04 5.76
N GLY A 167 -15.22 8.91 4.77
CA GLY A 167 -14.90 10.34 4.83
C GLY A 167 -13.99 10.82 3.71
N THR A 168 -13.17 11.84 3.98
CA THR A 168 -12.20 12.37 3.03
C THR A 168 -10.77 12.08 3.46
N VAL A 169 -9.89 11.87 2.48
CA VAL A 169 -8.47 11.66 2.69
C VAL A 169 -7.67 12.42 1.64
N SER A 170 -6.50 12.90 2.03
CA SER A 170 -5.52 13.54 1.17
C SER A 170 -4.13 13.03 1.53
N GLY A 171 -3.37 12.62 0.52
CA GLY A 171 -2.01 12.10 0.67
C GLY A 171 -1.46 11.60 -0.66
N TYR A 172 -0.45 10.74 -0.61
CA TYR A 172 0.14 10.16 -1.82
C TYR A 172 -0.30 8.71 -2.00
N VAL A 173 -0.40 8.29 -3.26
CA VAL A 173 -0.38 6.88 -3.64
C VAL A 173 0.92 6.58 -4.35
N ARG A 174 1.56 5.47 -3.99
CA ARG A 174 2.72 4.95 -4.71
C ARG A 174 2.22 4.11 -5.86
N VAL A 175 2.73 4.38 -7.06
CA VAL A 175 2.30 3.72 -8.29
C VAL A 175 3.47 3.11 -9.06
N THR A 176 3.22 1.96 -9.67
CA THR A 176 4.15 1.27 -10.54
C THR A 176 3.41 0.72 -11.74
N LYS A 177 3.85 1.07 -12.96
CA LYS A 177 3.34 0.47 -14.19
C LYS A 177 3.86 -0.96 -14.29
N GLY A 178 2.95 -1.92 -14.29
CA GLY A 178 3.20 -3.34 -14.49
C GLY A 178 3.22 -3.72 -15.97
N VAL A 179 3.34 -5.02 -16.23
CA VAL A 179 3.21 -5.60 -17.58
C VAL A 179 1.71 -5.65 -17.96
N GLY A 180 1.39 -5.66 -19.25
CA GLY A 180 0.01 -5.85 -19.72
C GLY A 180 -0.95 -4.69 -19.43
N GLY A 181 -0.43 -3.51 -19.08
CA GLY A 181 -1.24 -2.32 -18.77
C GLY A 181 -1.73 -2.25 -17.32
N GLU A 182 -1.31 -3.19 -16.47
CA GLU A 182 -1.65 -3.22 -15.05
C GLU A 182 -0.92 -2.15 -14.23
N TRP A 183 -1.50 -1.75 -13.09
CA TRP A 183 -0.89 -0.79 -12.18
C TRP A 183 -0.88 -1.31 -10.74
N SER A 184 0.30 -1.35 -10.12
CA SER A 184 0.40 -1.52 -8.66
C SER A 184 0.16 -0.17 -8.00
N VAL A 185 -0.78 -0.09 -7.07
CA VAL A 185 -1.09 1.14 -6.35
C VAL A 185 -1.20 0.85 -4.85
N SER A 186 -0.54 1.68 -4.04
CA SER A 186 -0.65 1.63 -2.57
C SER A 186 -0.79 3.04 -1.99
N GLY A 187 -1.83 3.26 -1.18
CA GLY A 187 -1.96 4.49 -0.38
C GLY A 187 -0.88 4.58 0.69
N LEU A 188 -0.13 5.69 0.70
CA LEU A 188 0.95 5.92 1.65
C LEU A 188 0.43 6.52 2.94
N GLU A 189 0.64 5.81 4.06
CA GLU A 189 0.30 6.25 5.42
C GLU A 189 -1.18 6.66 5.57
N MET A 190 -2.06 6.12 4.72
CA MET A 190 -3.51 6.31 4.76
C MET A 190 -4.15 5.31 5.73
N PRO A 191 -5.27 5.67 6.38
CA PRO A 191 -6.08 4.71 7.15
C PRO A 191 -6.41 3.48 6.30
N PRO A 192 -6.41 2.24 6.85
CA PRO A 192 -6.56 1.02 6.05
C PRO A 192 -7.78 0.98 5.13
N ALA A 193 -8.93 1.50 5.60
CA ALA A 193 -10.14 1.63 4.79
C ALA A 193 -9.92 2.58 3.61
N ALA A 194 -9.42 3.80 3.87
CA ALA A 194 -9.08 4.78 2.84
C ALA A 194 -8.07 4.22 1.83
N ALA A 195 -6.98 3.61 2.31
CA ALA A 195 -5.95 3.01 1.48
C ALA A 195 -6.53 1.98 0.51
N SER A 196 -7.46 1.15 0.99
CA SER A 196 -8.11 0.10 0.18
C SER A 196 -8.94 0.69 -0.96
N TYR A 197 -9.84 1.63 -0.65
CA TYR A 197 -10.68 2.29 -1.65
C TYR A 197 -9.86 3.12 -2.64
N VAL A 198 -8.95 3.95 -2.15
CA VAL A 198 -8.16 4.86 -2.99
C VAL A 198 -7.22 4.09 -3.91
N SER A 199 -6.54 3.06 -3.39
CA SER A 199 -5.61 2.28 -4.21
C SER A 199 -6.33 1.55 -5.34
N GLU A 200 -7.48 0.94 -5.05
CA GLU A 200 -8.25 0.24 -6.08
C GLU A 200 -8.90 1.22 -7.07
N ALA A 201 -9.43 2.35 -6.60
CA ALA A 201 -10.01 3.36 -7.47
C ALA A 201 -8.98 3.93 -8.44
N VAL A 202 -7.77 4.24 -7.95
CA VAL A 202 -6.67 4.72 -8.80
C VAL A 202 -6.20 3.64 -9.77
N SER A 203 -6.01 2.39 -9.31
CA SER A 203 -5.64 1.27 -10.18
C SER A 203 -6.67 1.05 -11.29
N ALA A 204 -7.96 0.97 -10.96
CA ALA A 204 -9.04 0.83 -11.94
C ALA A 204 -9.04 1.99 -12.95
N THR A 205 -8.86 3.22 -12.49
CA THR A 205 -8.82 4.42 -13.34
C THR A 205 -7.60 4.42 -14.29
N LEU A 206 -6.44 3.96 -13.82
CA LEU A 206 -5.21 3.89 -14.61
C LEU A 206 -5.25 2.73 -15.63
N GLU A 207 -5.91 1.63 -15.30
CA GLU A 207 -6.04 0.44 -16.16
C GLU A 207 -7.06 0.65 -17.29
N ASP A 208 -8.06 1.52 -17.07
CA ASP A 208 -9.13 1.73 -18.04
C ASP A 208 -8.67 2.50 -19.30
N ARG A 209 -9.28 2.17 -20.44
CA ARG A 209 -9.10 2.88 -21.72
C ARG A 209 -9.83 4.23 -21.74
N ARG A 210 -10.91 4.38 -20.97
CA ARG A 210 -11.74 5.56 -20.77
C ARG A 210 -11.76 5.95 -19.28
N PRO A 211 -10.66 6.55 -18.76
CA PRO A 211 -10.49 6.78 -17.32
C PRO A 211 -11.62 7.56 -16.64
N SER A 212 -12.27 8.49 -17.36
CA SER A 212 -13.41 9.27 -16.82
C SER A 212 -14.65 8.44 -16.51
N ARG A 213 -14.78 7.24 -17.08
CA ARG A 213 -15.91 6.32 -16.88
C ARG A 213 -15.55 5.10 -16.03
N ALA A 214 -14.25 4.84 -15.81
CA ALA A 214 -13.74 3.66 -15.14
C ALA A 214 -14.49 3.32 -13.85
N LEU A 215 -14.57 4.29 -12.93
CA LEU A 215 -15.23 4.10 -11.63
C LEU A 215 -16.74 3.98 -11.73
N GLY A 216 -17.36 4.55 -12.77
CA GLY A 216 -18.81 4.40 -13.01
C GLY A 216 -19.20 3.03 -13.53
N GLN A 217 -18.23 2.23 -14.01
CA GLN A 217 -18.44 0.87 -14.50
C GLN A 217 -18.09 -0.19 -13.45
N VAL A 218 -17.52 0.21 -12.32
CA VAL A 218 -17.24 -0.68 -11.20
C VAL A 218 -18.47 -0.70 -10.29
N GLU A 219 -19.02 -1.89 -10.05
CA GLU A 219 -20.12 -2.08 -9.10
C GLU A 219 -19.61 -1.94 -7.67
N ASP A 220 -18.59 -2.74 -7.31
CA ASP A 220 -17.96 -2.73 -5.99
C ASP A 220 -16.42 -2.78 -6.11
N LEU A 221 -15.77 -1.75 -5.57
CA LEU A 221 -14.31 -1.65 -5.55
C LEU A 221 -13.66 -2.68 -4.63
N LEU A 222 -14.27 -3.00 -3.49
CA LEU A 222 -13.69 -3.98 -2.57
C LEU A 222 -13.79 -5.39 -3.15
N GLU A 223 -14.87 -5.70 -3.86
CA GLU A 223 -15.00 -6.97 -4.56
C GLU A 223 -14.01 -7.06 -5.74
N ARG A 224 -13.90 -6.01 -6.56
CA ARG A 224 -12.85 -5.93 -7.60
C ARG A 224 -11.45 -6.16 -7.01
N ARG A 225 -11.17 -5.55 -5.85
CA ARG A 225 -9.91 -5.72 -5.14
C ARG A 225 -9.69 -7.17 -4.73
N ARG A 226 -10.70 -7.85 -4.19
CA ARG A 226 -10.62 -9.28 -3.83
C ARG A 226 -10.33 -10.14 -5.05
N GLN A 227 -11.06 -9.94 -6.14
CA GLN A 227 -10.84 -10.65 -7.41
C GLN A 227 -9.41 -10.44 -7.94
N ARG A 228 -8.88 -9.22 -7.86
CA ARG A 228 -7.49 -8.93 -8.23
C ARG A 228 -6.48 -9.68 -7.38
N PHE A 229 -6.69 -9.77 -6.06
CA PHE A 229 -5.81 -10.56 -5.20
C PHE A 229 -5.95 -12.06 -5.45
N ALA A 230 -7.15 -12.55 -5.72
CA ALA A 230 -7.42 -13.94 -6.07
C ALA A 230 -6.67 -14.34 -7.37
N ALA A 231 -6.75 -13.52 -8.41
CA ALA A 231 -6.00 -13.70 -9.67
C ALA A 231 -4.46 -13.61 -9.49
N GLY A 232 -4.00 -13.05 -8.36
CA GLY A 232 -2.60 -12.95 -7.95
C GLY A 232 -1.87 -14.29 -7.86
N GLY A 233 -2.61 -15.38 -7.61
CA GLY A 233 -2.05 -16.71 -7.42
C GLY A 233 -1.06 -16.80 -6.24
N VAL A 234 -0.41 -17.95 -6.11
CA VAL A 234 0.45 -18.25 -4.97
C VAL A 234 1.77 -18.93 -5.37
N LYS A 235 2.83 -18.64 -4.61
CA LYS A 235 4.09 -19.41 -4.68
C LYS A 235 4.06 -20.53 -3.66
N LEU A 236 4.51 -21.71 -4.07
CA LEU A 236 4.74 -22.81 -3.14
C LEU A 236 5.86 -22.45 -2.17
N VAL A 237 5.62 -22.71 -0.89
CA VAL A 237 6.65 -22.67 0.16
C VAL A 237 7.05 -24.10 0.49
N GLU A 238 8.34 -24.36 0.55
CA GLU A 238 8.85 -25.71 0.84
C GLU A 238 8.40 -26.22 2.21
N THR A 239 8.13 -27.52 2.26
CA THR A 239 7.68 -28.23 3.46
C THR A 239 8.74 -29.27 3.84
N PRO A 240 9.80 -28.87 4.56
CA PRO A 240 10.91 -29.76 4.89
C PRO A 240 10.50 -30.93 5.81
N GLN A 241 9.34 -30.84 6.46
CA GLN A 241 8.82 -31.88 7.35
C GLN A 241 8.20 -33.08 6.61
N SER A 242 8.14 -33.09 5.28
CA SER A 242 7.53 -34.18 4.52
C SER A 242 8.24 -34.45 3.19
N ASP A 243 8.60 -35.72 2.96
CA ASP A 243 9.15 -36.15 1.66
C ASP A 243 8.08 -36.22 0.56
N TRP A 244 6.82 -36.42 0.97
CA TRP A 244 5.68 -36.58 0.07
C TRP A 244 5.04 -35.24 -0.31
N ILE A 245 4.81 -34.36 0.68
CA ILE A 245 4.36 -32.98 0.46
C ILE A 245 5.59 -32.09 0.41
N ARG A 246 6.04 -31.75 -0.80
CA ARG A 246 7.28 -30.98 -0.99
C ARG A 246 7.08 -29.47 -0.84
N GLY A 247 5.86 -28.99 -1.05
CA GLY A 247 5.55 -27.58 -0.87
C GLY A 247 4.06 -27.30 -0.82
N VAL A 248 3.72 -26.22 -0.12
CA VAL A 248 2.34 -25.77 0.08
C VAL A 248 2.30 -24.25 -0.08
N GLY A 249 1.30 -23.76 -0.79
CA GLY A 249 0.97 -22.33 -0.90
C GLY A 249 -0.51 -22.11 -0.62
N TYR A 250 -0.86 -20.95 -0.06
CA TYR A 250 -2.25 -20.54 0.14
C TYR A 250 -2.54 -19.18 -0.48
N ASN A 251 -3.64 -19.11 -1.22
CA ASN A 251 -4.23 -17.89 -1.71
C ASN A 251 -5.46 -17.55 -0.87
N ASP A 252 -5.28 -16.59 0.05
CA ASP A 252 -6.32 -16.17 1.01
C ASP A 252 -7.54 -15.57 0.30
N ALA A 253 -7.32 -14.79 -0.76
CA ALA A 253 -8.40 -14.13 -1.50
C ALA A 253 -9.25 -15.11 -2.33
N ALA A 254 -8.65 -16.20 -2.81
CA ALA A 254 -9.36 -17.26 -3.55
C ALA A 254 -9.79 -18.43 -2.64
N GLN A 255 -9.44 -18.40 -1.35
CA GLN A 255 -9.59 -19.52 -0.41
C GLN A 255 -9.08 -20.85 -1.01
N GLN A 256 -7.87 -20.81 -1.55
CA GLN A 256 -7.32 -21.91 -2.33
C GLN A 256 -5.96 -22.33 -1.80
N ILE A 257 -5.78 -23.64 -1.57
CA ILE A 257 -4.47 -24.24 -1.29
C ILE A 257 -3.90 -24.87 -2.55
N VAL A 258 -2.60 -24.68 -2.75
CA VAL A 258 -1.82 -25.34 -3.80
C VAL A 258 -0.79 -26.23 -3.12
N ILE A 259 -0.79 -27.51 -3.46
CA ILE A 259 0.05 -28.52 -2.81
C ILE A 259 0.86 -29.25 -3.88
N SER A 260 2.17 -29.37 -3.66
CA SER A 260 3.07 -30.22 -4.45
C SER A 260 3.23 -31.58 -3.78
N LEU A 261 2.71 -32.62 -4.44
CA LEU A 261 2.77 -34.02 -4.04
C LEU A 261 3.71 -34.77 -4.99
N ASN A 262 4.87 -35.24 -4.51
CA ASN A 262 5.85 -35.96 -5.33
C ASN A 262 6.16 -35.29 -6.69
N GLY A 263 6.21 -33.96 -6.74
CA GLY A 263 6.51 -33.20 -7.95
C GLY A 263 5.30 -32.89 -8.84
N ARG A 264 4.09 -33.39 -8.52
CA ARG A 264 2.83 -32.98 -9.17
C ARG A 264 2.12 -31.94 -8.30
N VAL A 265 1.51 -30.95 -8.93
CA VAL A 265 0.85 -29.84 -8.22
C VAL A 265 -0.66 -29.95 -8.33
N TYR A 266 -1.35 -29.77 -7.20
CA TYR A 266 -2.79 -29.88 -7.07
C TYR A 266 -3.36 -28.66 -6.36
N GLY A 267 -4.53 -28.21 -6.81
CA GLY A 267 -5.27 -27.10 -6.20
C GLY A 267 -6.56 -27.61 -5.55
N TYR A 268 -6.89 -27.06 -4.38
CA TYR A 268 -8.14 -27.34 -3.67
C TYR A 268 -8.73 -26.07 -3.06
N THR A 269 -10.05 -25.98 -3.01
CA THR A 269 -10.75 -24.92 -2.28
C THR A 269 -10.79 -25.29 -0.79
N VAL A 270 -10.13 -24.50 0.05
CA VAL A 270 -10.03 -24.75 1.50
C VAL A 270 -9.99 -23.45 2.31
N GLY A 271 -10.47 -23.54 3.55
CA GLY A 271 -10.33 -22.44 4.51
C GLY A 271 -8.89 -22.26 4.97
N ARG A 272 -8.58 -21.07 5.50
CA ARG A 272 -7.25 -20.73 6.02
C ARG A 272 -6.80 -21.67 7.13
N GLU A 273 -7.72 -22.05 8.01
CA GLU A 273 -7.44 -22.95 9.12
C GLU A 273 -6.93 -24.31 8.64
N GLU A 274 -7.55 -24.88 7.60
CA GLU A 274 -7.12 -26.17 7.05
C GLU A 274 -5.74 -26.09 6.40
N TYR A 275 -5.46 -24.98 5.71
CA TYR A 275 -4.13 -24.70 5.19
C TYR A 275 -3.09 -24.63 6.31
N GLU A 276 -3.35 -23.89 7.39
CA GLU A 276 -2.43 -23.75 8.51
C GLU A 276 -2.19 -25.10 9.19
N GLN A 277 -3.23 -25.92 9.34
CA GLN A 277 -3.11 -27.29 9.85
C GLN A 277 -2.21 -28.17 8.96
N VAL A 278 -2.30 -28.06 7.65
CA VAL A 278 -1.40 -28.82 6.74
C VAL A 278 0.02 -28.25 6.78
N ARG A 279 0.16 -26.92 6.74
CA ARG A 279 1.46 -26.23 6.60
C ARG A 279 2.37 -26.40 7.81
N PHE A 280 1.79 -26.33 9.01
CA PHE A 280 2.53 -26.31 10.27
C PHE A 280 2.47 -27.63 11.04
N SER A 281 1.78 -28.65 10.52
CA SER A 281 1.78 -29.99 11.12
C SER A 281 3.15 -30.65 11.00
N THR A 282 3.51 -31.44 12.02
CA THR A 282 4.66 -32.34 12.00
C THR A 282 4.45 -33.52 11.05
N SER A 283 3.19 -33.83 10.70
CA SER A 283 2.82 -34.81 9.67
C SER A 283 1.84 -34.20 8.66
N PRO A 284 2.33 -33.38 7.71
CA PRO A 284 1.48 -32.72 6.70
C PRO A 284 0.65 -33.71 5.89
N GLY A 285 1.23 -34.87 5.55
CA GLY A 285 0.57 -35.90 4.73
C GLY A 285 -0.64 -36.53 5.41
N ALA A 286 -0.54 -36.81 6.71
CA ALA A 286 -1.66 -37.35 7.49
C ALA A 286 -2.81 -36.33 7.58
N VAL A 287 -2.49 -35.05 7.82
CA VAL A 287 -3.48 -33.97 7.87
C VAL A 287 -4.15 -33.77 6.50
N TYR A 288 -3.37 -33.75 5.42
CA TYR A 288 -3.89 -33.66 4.05
C TYR A 288 -4.88 -34.80 3.74
N ASN A 289 -4.52 -36.05 4.07
CA ASN A 289 -5.40 -37.20 3.85
C ASN A 289 -6.68 -37.11 4.68
N ARG A 290 -6.57 -36.58 5.91
CA ARG A 290 -7.70 -36.43 6.82
C ARG A 290 -8.65 -35.31 6.42
N LEU A 291 -8.15 -34.18 5.94
CA LEU A 291 -8.94 -32.95 5.76
C LEU A 291 -9.26 -32.61 4.29
N ILE A 292 -8.36 -32.93 3.36
CA ILE A 292 -8.42 -32.42 1.99
C ILE A 292 -8.73 -33.53 0.99
N LYS A 293 -7.98 -34.64 1.04
CA LYS A 293 -8.07 -35.71 0.05
C LYS A 293 -9.50 -36.28 0.00
N TYR A 294 -10.13 -36.22 -1.17
CA TYR A 294 -11.52 -36.65 -1.43
C TYR A 294 -12.62 -35.89 -0.67
N LYS A 295 -12.29 -34.83 0.07
CA LYS A 295 -13.25 -34.05 0.87
C LYS A 295 -13.45 -32.62 0.38
N ARG A 296 -12.54 -32.13 -0.46
CA ARG A 296 -12.51 -30.74 -0.96
C ARG A 296 -12.52 -30.73 -2.48
N ASP A 297 -13.17 -29.72 -3.02
CA ASP A 297 -13.28 -29.54 -4.47
C ASP A 297 -11.91 -29.22 -5.07
N ARG A 298 -11.65 -29.82 -6.24
CA ARG A 298 -10.42 -29.57 -6.99
C ARG A 298 -10.56 -28.29 -7.79
N VAL A 299 -9.45 -27.56 -7.86
CA VAL A 299 -9.32 -26.37 -8.70
C VAL A 299 -8.29 -26.65 -9.79
N ALA A 300 -8.63 -26.32 -11.04
CA ALA A 300 -7.71 -26.39 -12.15
C ALA A 300 -6.61 -25.33 -11.99
N LEU A 301 -5.36 -25.72 -12.17
CA LEU A 301 -4.21 -24.85 -11.87
C LEU A 301 -3.39 -24.58 -13.12
N GLY A 302 -3.22 -23.29 -13.41
CA GLY A 302 -2.19 -22.79 -14.30
C GLY A 302 -0.94 -22.42 -13.52
N ARG A 303 0.21 -22.42 -14.19
CA ARG A 303 1.45 -21.83 -13.67
C ARG A 303 1.87 -20.70 -14.60
N HIS A 304 2.11 -19.52 -14.04
CA HIS A 304 2.56 -18.39 -14.84
C HIS A 304 4.08 -18.43 -15.03
N ASP A 305 4.54 -18.39 -16.28
CA ASP A 305 5.95 -18.60 -16.63
C ASP A 305 6.88 -17.54 -16.05
N VAL A 306 6.45 -16.28 -16.01
CA VAL A 306 7.31 -15.17 -15.57
C VAL A 306 7.44 -15.12 -14.05
N CYS A 307 6.32 -15.21 -13.33
CA CYS A 307 6.32 -15.03 -11.86
C CYS A 307 6.38 -16.36 -11.09
N GLY A 308 6.17 -17.49 -11.77
CA GLY A 308 6.19 -18.84 -11.22
C GLY A 308 5.05 -19.15 -10.26
N ARG A 309 4.03 -18.30 -10.15
CA ARG A 309 2.87 -18.51 -9.27
C ARG A 309 1.87 -19.46 -9.91
N TYR A 310 1.24 -20.26 -9.06
CA TYR A 310 0.09 -21.08 -9.41
C TYR A 310 -1.19 -20.29 -9.20
N TYR A 311 -2.12 -20.38 -10.13
CA TYR A 311 -3.38 -19.64 -10.11
C TYR A 311 -4.51 -20.53 -10.64
N ASP A 312 -5.74 -20.16 -10.31
CA ASP A 312 -6.93 -20.81 -10.85
C ASP A 312 -7.12 -20.45 -12.34
N GLU A 313 -7.11 -21.45 -13.22
CA GLU A 313 -7.25 -21.24 -14.67
C GLU A 313 -8.57 -20.55 -15.03
N ALA A 314 -9.65 -20.80 -14.28
CA ALA A 314 -10.96 -20.21 -14.55
C ALA A 314 -10.97 -18.69 -14.39
N ASN A 315 -10.12 -18.15 -13.52
CA ASN A 315 -10.05 -16.73 -13.18
C ASN A 315 -8.93 -15.98 -13.93
N GLY A 316 -8.04 -16.71 -14.59
CA GLY A 316 -6.84 -16.15 -15.21
C GLY A 316 -5.81 -15.66 -14.19
N HIS A 317 -4.58 -15.43 -14.68
CA HIS A 317 -3.51 -14.90 -13.84
C HIS A 317 -3.35 -13.40 -13.98
N ARG A 318 -3.22 -12.73 -12.85
CA ARG A 318 -2.75 -11.36 -12.76
C ARG A 318 -1.48 -11.34 -11.93
N CYS A 319 -0.35 -10.97 -12.53
CA CYS A 319 0.89 -10.87 -11.77
C CYS A 319 0.74 -9.87 -10.63
N PRO A 320 0.99 -10.25 -9.37
CA PRO A 320 1.06 -9.28 -8.29
C PRO A 320 2.27 -8.40 -8.54
N SER A 321 2.01 -7.23 -9.12
CA SER A 321 3.02 -6.25 -9.42
C SER A 321 3.40 -5.56 -8.10
N ALA A 322 4.70 -5.63 -7.77
CA ALA A 322 5.25 -5.01 -6.58
C ALA A 322 5.90 -3.68 -6.96
N HIS A 323 5.91 -2.75 -6.01
CA HIS A 323 6.68 -1.53 -6.13
C HIS A 323 8.16 -1.86 -6.31
N LYS A 324 8.78 -1.23 -7.32
CA LYS A 324 10.23 -1.32 -7.55
C LYS A 324 10.95 -0.58 -6.42
N LYS A 325 12.20 -0.96 -6.14
CA LYS A 325 13.02 -0.29 -5.12
C LYS A 325 13.16 1.22 -5.43
N PRO A 326 13.28 2.08 -4.42
CA PRO A 326 13.52 3.51 -4.62
C PRO A 326 14.85 3.72 -5.34
N THR A 327 14.96 4.81 -6.08
CA THR A 327 16.18 5.16 -6.81
C THR A 327 17.11 5.99 -5.94
N THR A 328 18.42 5.87 -6.19
CA THR A 328 19.43 6.79 -5.67
C THR A 328 19.55 8.06 -6.52
N THR A 329 18.96 8.06 -7.73
CA THR A 329 18.90 9.24 -8.58
C THR A 329 17.89 10.25 -8.01
N VAL A 330 18.40 11.28 -7.35
CA VAL A 330 17.55 12.35 -6.83
C VAL A 330 17.08 13.24 -7.99
N LYS A 331 15.77 13.31 -8.23
CA LYS A 331 15.19 14.23 -9.21
C LYS A 331 15.17 15.66 -8.69
N LEU A 332 15.44 16.62 -9.58
CA LEU A 332 15.46 18.05 -9.25
C LEU A 332 14.12 18.53 -8.65
N HIS A 333 12.99 17.97 -9.11
CA HIS A 333 11.68 18.25 -8.52
C HIS A 333 11.64 17.92 -7.03
N ASN A 334 12.03 16.70 -6.61
CA ASN A 334 12.06 16.31 -5.20
C ASN A 334 12.94 17.26 -4.35
N VAL A 335 14.07 17.73 -4.90
CA VAL A 335 14.92 18.72 -4.23
C VAL A 335 14.20 20.05 -4.06
N ARG A 336 13.48 20.53 -5.08
CA ARG A 336 12.70 21.77 -5.02
C ARG A 336 11.56 21.66 -4.01
N VAL A 337 10.81 20.56 -4.01
CA VAL A 337 9.76 20.32 -3.00
C VAL A 337 10.36 20.30 -1.60
N ARG A 338 11.48 19.61 -1.40
CA ARG A 338 12.18 19.59 -0.09
C ARG A 338 12.56 21.01 0.35
N LYS A 339 13.12 21.83 -0.56
CA LYS A 339 13.47 23.22 -0.28
C LYS A 339 12.24 24.06 0.06
N GLU A 340 11.14 23.93 -0.67
CA GLU A 340 9.88 24.63 -0.37
C GLU A 340 9.35 24.29 1.02
N VAL A 341 9.36 23.00 1.39
CA VAL A 341 8.88 22.53 2.71
C VAL A 341 9.76 23.07 3.84
N ILE A 342 11.09 23.08 3.66
CA ILE A 342 12.05 23.61 4.65
C ILE A 342 12.02 25.14 4.73
N GLY A 343 11.96 25.80 3.56
CA GLY A 343 12.16 27.23 3.33
C GLY A 343 10.96 28.11 3.70
N ARG A 344 9.77 27.52 3.92
CA ARG A 344 8.68 28.20 4.64
C ARG A 344 9.00 28.35 6.14
N THR A 345 10.02 29.14 6.46
CA THR A 345 10.12 29.90 7.69
C THR A 345 9.31 31.17 7.52
N ALA A 346 8.25 31.34 8.34
CA ALA A 346 7.33 32.48 8.34
C ALA A 346 6.34 32.59 7.16
N SER A 347 5.10 32.21 7.41
CA SER A 347 3.97 33.05 7.00
C SER A 347 3.06 33.16 8.22
N PRO A 348 2.79 34.38 8.72
CA PRO A 348 2.08 34.58 9.97
C PRO A 348 0.63 34.16 9.83
N ALA A 349 0.02 33.98 11.00
CA ALA A 349 -1.39 33.76 11.21
C ALA A 349 -2.28 34.62 10.31
N LEU A 350 -3.44 34.06 9.95
CA LEU A 350 -4.74 34.74 9.96
C LEU A 350 -4.66 36.28 9.95
N ALA A 351 -4.66 36.88 8.76
CA ALA A 351 -5.26 38.19 8.60
C ALA A 351 -6.79 38.02 8.58
N LEU A 352 -7.35 37.69 9.75
CA LEU A 352 -8.71 38.05 10.09
C LEU A 352 -8.67 39.48 10.65
N THR A 353 -9.73 40.24 10.36
CA THR A 353 -10.11 41.56 10.88
C THR A 353 -9.37 42.80 10.36
N ARG A 354 -10.07 43.51 9.46
CA ARG A 354 -10.44 44.94 9.54
C ARG A 354 -11.42 45.19 8.37
N THR A 355 -12.72 44.96 8.57
CA THR A 355 -13.68 46.05 8.87
C THR A 355 -13.05 47.32 9.43
N ALA A 356 -12.99 48.34 8.56
CA ALA A 356 -13.53 49.67 8.79
C ALA A 356 -14.12 50.16 7.47
#